data_AF-A0A9N9XEU5-F1
#
_entry.id   AF-A0A9N9XEU5-F1
#
_cell.length_a   1.000
_cell.length_b   1.000
_cell.length_c   1.000
_cell.angle_alpha   90.00
_cell.angle_beta   90.00
_cell.angle_gamma   90.00
#
_symmetry.space_group_name_H-M   'P 1'
#
loop_
_entity.id
_entity.type
_entity.pdbx_description
1 polymer ?
#
loop_
_entity_poly.entity_id
_entity_poly.type
_entity_poly.pdbx_seq_one_letter_code
_entity_poly.pdbx_strand_id
1 'polypeptide(L)'
;MSFFFVRVLVSALECYSCSEDVCKKDMKDWQKTTCGKPADQNQESVCQKTTYKGKDGKEHLDRRCSTAPKNGEAQCPSSINKSEVTDLKCPSCKTDLCNSATNINLSLTALAAVVFATLKVLLDQGISYLGLEY
;
A
#
# COMPACT_ATOMS: atom_id res chain seq x y z
N MET A 1 -29.78 8.40 -29.41
CA MET A 1 -28.34 8.33 -29.02
C MET A 1 -28.29 7.89 -27.57
N SER A 2 -28.01 6.61 -27.31
CA SER A 2 -27.92 6.07 -25.95
C SER A 2 -26.50 6.26 -25.43
N PHE A 3 -26.33 7.10 -24.42
CA PHE A 3 -25.07 7.28 -23.71
C PHE A 3 -24.91 6.14 -22.69
N PHE A 4 -23.98 5.21 -22.97
CA PHE A 4 -23.55 4.23 -21.98
C PHE A 4 -22.68 4.92 -20.92
N PHE A 5 -23.24 5.16 -19.74
CA PHE A 5 -22.49 5.59 -18.57
C PHE A 5 -21.70 4.40 -18.01
N VAL A 6 -20.44 4.25 -18.42
CA VAL A 6 -19.49 3.36 -17.74
C VAL A 6 -19.19 3.98 -16.36
N ARG A 7 -19.81 3.45 -15.30
CA ARG A 7 -19.44 3.81 -13.92
C ARG A 7 -18.09 3.16 -13.61
N VAL A 8 -17.01 3.92 -13.72
CA VAL A 8 -15.70 3.52 -13.19
C VAL A 8 -15.82 3.48 -11.68
N LEU A 9 -15.91 2.27 -11.10
CA LEU A 9 -15.74 2.07 -9.67
C LEU A 9 -14.27 2.38 -9.34
N VAL A 10 -14.00 3.62 -8.96
CA VAL A 10 -12.72 3.97 -8.32
C VAL A 10 -12.74 3.30 -6.96
N SER A 11 -12.13 2.12 -6.86
CA SER A 11 -11.94 1.45 -5.57
C SER A 11 -11.13 2.39 -4.67
N ALA A 12 -11.70 2.74 -3.52
CA ALA A 12 -10.98 3.49 -2.51
C ALA A 12 -10.03 2.55 -1.78
N LEU A 13 -8.80 3.00 -1.53
CA LEU A 13 -7.74 2.21 -0.88
C LEU A 13 -8.23 1.60 0.44
N GLU A 14 -8.06 0.30 0.62
CA GLU A 14 -8.34 -0.38 1.89
C GLU A 14 -7.05 -0.62 2.68
N CYS A 15 -7.06 -0.35 3.99
CA CYS A 15 -5.90 -0.58 4.86
C CYS A 15 -6.29 -1.33 6.13
N TYR A 16 -5.34 -1.99 6.77
CA TYR A 16 -5.53 -2.46 8.15
C TYR A 16 -5.49 -1.29 9.13
N SER A 17 -6.38 -1.34 10.13
CA SER A 17 -6.48 -0.42 11.24
C SER A 17 -6.36 -1.19 12.56
N CYS A 18 -5.35 -0.87 13.37
CA CYS A 18 -5.18 -1.43 14.71
C CYS A 18 -4.27 -0.54 15.55
N SER A 19 -4.40 -0.61 16.87
CA SER A 19 -3.49 0.06 17.82
C SER A 19 -2.95 -0.92 18.85
N GLU A 20 -1.68 -0.75 19.20
CA GLU A 20 -0.99 -1.41 20.31
C GLU A 20 -1.28 -2.91 20.43
N ASP A 21 -2.01 -3.32 21.46
CA ASP A 21 -2.28 -4.73 21.75
C ASP A 21 -3.17 -5.40 20.69
N VAL A 22 -4.02 -4.64 19.99
CA VAL A 22 -4.80 -5.17 18.87
C VAL A 22 -3.87 -5.54 17.73
N CYS A 23 -2.82 -4.76 17.48
CA CYS A 23 -1.84 -5.05 16.44
C CYS A 23 -0.93 -6.25 16.76
N LYS A 24 -0.89 -6.72 18.01
CA LYS A 24 -0.16 -7.92 18.45
C LYS A 24 -0.96 -9.21 18.25
N LYS A 25 -2.27 -9.11 18.05
CA LYS A 25 -3.14 -10.25 17.74
C LYS A 25 -2.94 -10.72 16.30
N ASP A 26 -3.54 -11.86 15.97
CA ASP A 26 -3.55 -12.38 14.61
C ASP A 26 -4.13 -11.35 13.63
N MET A 27 -3.58 -11.30 12.41
CA MET A 27 -4.01 -10.37 11.36
C MET A 27 -5.50 -10.46 11.04
N LYS A 28 -6.13 -11.62 11.27
CA LYS A 28 -7.58 -11.84 11.10
C LYS A 28 -8.43 -10.97 12.04
N ASP A 29 -7.86 -10.54 13.16
CA ASP A 29 -8.52 -9.72 14.18
C ASP A 29 -8.31 -8.22 13.95
N TRP A 30 -7.47 -7.84 12.98
CA TRP A 30 -7.25 -6.44 12.62
C TRP A 30 -8.42 -5.92 11.79
N GLN A 31 -8.85 -4.69 12.08
CA GLN A 31 -9.93 -4.08 11.33
C GLN A 31 -9.44 -3.69 9.94
N LYS A 32 -10.30 -3.82 8.94
CA LYS A 32 -10.07 -3.26 7.60
C LYS A 32 -10.88 -1.98 7.48
N THR A 33 -10.26 -0.94 6.95
CA THR A 33 -10.89 0.37 6.79
C THR A 33 -10.62 0.90 5.40
N THR A 34 -11.67 1.34 4.73
CA THR A 34 -11.59 2.08 3.47
C THR A 34 -11.11 3.51 3.76
N CYS A 35 -10.00 3.92 3.15
CA CYS A 35 -9.46 5.25 3.34
C CYS A 35 -10.29 6.30 2.59
N GLY A 36 -10.60 7.40 3.29
CA GLY A 36 -11.24 8.55 2.68
C GLY A 36 -10.35 9.22 1.63
N LYS A 37 -10.95 10.06 0.78
CA LYS A 37 -10.19 10.91 -0.16
C LYS A 37 -9.54 12.07 0.60
N PRO A 38 -8.29 12.44 0.29
CA PRO A 38 -7.66 13.60 0.89
C PRO A 38 -8.40 14.88 0.48
N ALA A 39 -8.37 15.90 1.36
CA ALA A 39 -8.93 17.21 1.04
C ALA A 39 -8.07 17.99 0.03
N ASP A 40 -6.76 17.75 0.01
CA ASP A 40 -5.81 18.38 -0.91
C ASP A 40 -5.58 17.50 -2.14
N GLN A 41 -5.71 18.09 -3.33
CA GLN A 41 -5.50 17.41 -4.61
C GLN A 41 -4.03 17.00 -4.85
N ASN A 42 -3.07 17.56 -4.12
CA ASN A 42 -1.66 17.20 -4.16
C ASN A 42 -1.31 16.05 -3.23
N GLN A 43 -2.30 15.56 -2.46
CA GLN A 43 -2.16 14.41 -1.59
C GLN A 43 -2.87 13.19 -2.17
N GLU A 44 -2.48 12.03 -1.67
CA GLU A 44 -3.17 10.77 -1.88
C GLU A 44 -3.26 10.00 -0.57
N SER A 45 -4.25 9.10 -0.49
CA SER A 45 -4.43 8.22 0.65
C SER A 45 -3.42 7.08 0.57
N VAL A 46 -2.83 6.74 1.71
CA VAL A 46 -1.85 5.65 1.84
C VAL A 46 -2.14 4.81 3.07
N CYS A 47 -1.75 3.55 3.05
CA CYS A 47 -1.69 2.73 4.25
C CYS A 47 -0.37 3.02 4.96
N GLN A 48 -0.44 3.40 6.23
CA GLN A 48 0.74 3.68 7.05
C GLN A 48 0.85 2.63 8.17
N LYS A 49 2.09 2.28 8.49
CA LYS A 49 2.45 1.51 9.67
C LYS A 49 3.42 2.34 10.48
N THR A 50 3.13 2.54 11.75
CA THR A 50 3.99 3.29 12.67
C THR A 50 4.53 2.36 13.73
N THR A 51 5.84 2.34 13.89
CA THR A 51 6.53 1.59 14.95
C THR A 51 7.52 2.49 15.66
N TYR A 52 7.56 2.44 16.98
CA TYR A 52 8.55 3.15 17.78
C TYR A 52 8.70 2.48 19.15
N LYS A 53 9.79 2.80 19.85
CA LYS A 53 10.02 2.39 21.23
C LYS A 53 9.81 3.58 22.16
N GLY A 54 8.92 3.44 23.14
CA GLY A 54 8.65 4.48 24.13
C GLY A 54 9.78 4.63 25.16
N LYS A 55 9.72 5.70 25.98
CA LYS A 55 10.66 5.90 27.11
C LYS A 55 10.65 4.75 28.12
N ASP A 56 9.52 4.07 28.25
CA ASP A 56 9.38 2.88 29.10
C ASP A 56 10.01 1.62 28.49
N GLY A 57 10.61 1.74 27.30
CA GLY A 57 11.24 0.66 26.57
C GLY A 57 10.26 -0.26 25.86
N LYS A 58 8.95 0.04 25.86
CA LYS A 58 7.96 -0.79 25.17
C LYS A 58 7.90 -0.45 23.68
N GLU A 59 7.70 -1.48 22.88
CA GLU A 59 7.44 -1.33 21.46
C GLU A 59 5.96 -1.00 21.23
N HIS A 60 5.73 0.06 20.47
CA HIS A 60 4.43 0.47 20.00
C HIS A 60 4.32 0.19 18.51
N LEU A 61 3.14 -0.25 18.10
CA LEU A 61 2.79 -0.55 16.73
C LEU A 61 1.36 -0.05 16.46
N ASP A 62 1.23 0.76 15.42
CA ASP A 62 -0.04 1.31 14.93
C ASP A 62 -0.12 1.09 13.41
N ARG A 63 -1.32 0.81 12.91
CA ARG A 63 -1.62 0.68 11.48
C ARG A 63 -2.87 1.48 11.20
N ARG A 64 -2.86 2.28 10.14
CA ARG A 64 -4.01 3.14 9.78
C ARG A 64 -3.92 3.69 8.37
N CYS A 65 -5.03 4.29 7.91
CA CYS A 65 -5.03 5.20 6.78
C CYS A 65 -4.28 6.50 7.13
N SER A 66 -3.52 7.03 6.18
CA SER A 66 -2.84 8.32 6.28
C SER A 66 -2.87 9.03 4.93
N THR A 67 -2.34 10.24 4.87
CA THR A 67 -2.15 10.97 3.62
C THR A 67 -0.67 11.24 3.37
N ALA A 68 -0.29 11.19 2.10
CA ALA A 68 1.06 11.51 1.64
C ALA A 68 0.97 12.47 0.45
N PRO A 69 1.99 13.31 0.20
CA PRO A 69 2.15 13.95 -1.10
C PRO A 69 2.21 12.89 -2.20
N LYS A 70 1.64 13.16 -3.38
CA LYS A 70 1.57 12.18 -4.47
C LYS A 70 2.92 11.55 -4.86
N ASN A 71 3.98 12.34 -4.76
CA ASN A 71 5.35 11.90 -5.08
C ASN A 71 6.25 11.81 -3.84
N GLY A 72 5.66 11.71 -2.65
CA GLY A 72 6.38 11.71 -1.38
C GLY A 72 5.95 10.59 -0.46
N GLU A 73 6.58 10.57 0.71
CA GLU A 73 6.25 9.64 1.79
C GLU A 73 5.29 10.29 2.80
N ALA A 74 4.44 9.47 3.43
CA ALA A 74 3.66 9.94 4.56
C ALA A 74 4.57 10.33 5.72
N GLN A 75 4.29 11.49 6.31
CA GLN A 75 4.97 11.91 7.52
C GLN A 75 4.53 11.05 8.71
N CYS A 76 5.42 10.85 9.68
CA CYS A 76 5.04 10.25 10.95
C CYS A 76 3.96 11.10 11.65
N PRO A 77 3.07 10.49 12.44
CA PRO A 77 2.08 11.20 13.23
C PRO A 77 2.71 12.30 14.09
N SER A 78 2.19 13.53 14.01
CA SER A 78 2.68 14.66 14.82
C SER A 78 2.42 14.50 16.31
N SER A 79 1.50 13.61 16.69
CA SER A 79 1.23 13.24 18.09
C SER A 79 2.39 12.51 18.77
N ILE A 80 3.34 11.97 17.99
CA ILE A 80 4.51 11.27 18.54
C ILE A 80 5.64 12.27 18.74
N ASN A 81 6.00 12.50 20.00
CA ASN A 81 7.14 13.33 20.34
C ASN A 81 8.45 12.59 20.05
N LYS A 82 9.17 13.02 19.00
CA LYS A 82 10.43 12.40 18.57
C LYS A 82 11.53 12.42 19.65
N SER A 83 11.48 13.37 20.58
CA SER A 83 12.42 13.45 21.71
C SER A 83 12.15 12.39 22.79
N GLU A 84 11.02 11.69 22.70
CA GLU A 84 10.57 10.74 23.72
C GLU A 84 10.50 9.30 23.21
N VAL A 85 10.92 9.06 21.96
CA VAL A 85 10.87 7.75 21.35
C VAL A 85 12.19 7.44 20.67
N THR A 86 12.54 6.15 20.60
CA THR A 86 13.62 5.65 19.76
C THR A 86 13.06 4.81 18.61
N ASP A 87 13.86 4.63 17.57
CA ASP A 87 13.55 3.73 16.45
C ASP A 87 12.22 4.01 15.73
N LEU A 88 11.80 5.29 15.69
CA LEU A 88 10.58 5.71 15.03
C LEU A 88 10.66 5.45 13.51
N LYS A 89 9.77 4.59 13.02
CA LYS A 89 9.59 4.29 11.59
C LYS A 89 8.12 4.42 11.23
N CYS A 90 7.84 5.08 10.11
CA CYS A 90 6.47 5.28 9.63
C CYS A 90 6.32 4.97 8.12
N PRO A 91 6.75 3.79 7.65
CA PRO A 91 6.66 3.47 6.24
C PRO A 91 5.20 3.45 5.77
N SER A 92 5.01 3.77 4.50
CA SER A 92 3.70 3.85 3.86
C SER A 92 3.70 3.15 2.50
N CYS A 93 2.52 2.73 2.07
CA CYS A 93 2.30 2.04 0.80
C CYS A 93 0.90 2.34 0.24
N LYS A 94 0.73 2.14 -1.08
CA LYS A 94 -0.40 2.64 -1.86
C LYS A 94 -1.29 1.53 -2.45
N THR A 95 -1.13 0.30 -1.95
CA THR A 95 -1.89 -0.87 -2.42
C THR A 95 -2.77 -1.42 -1.30
N ASP A 96 -3.87 -2.07 -1.65
CA ASP A 96 -4.82 -2.54 -0.65
C ASP A 96 -4.14 -3.48 0.35
N LEU A 97 -4.40 -3.24 1.64
CA LEU A 97 -3.99 -4.06 2.78
C LEU A 97 -2.46 -4.26 2.91
N CYS A 98 -1.67 -3.42 2.24
CA CYS A 98 -0.21 -3.53 2.16
C CYS A 98 0.49 -3.28 3.50
N ASN A 99 -0.16 -2.60 4.44
CA ASN A 99 0.37 -2.36 5.78
C ASN A 99 0.27 -3.58 6.72
N SER A 100 -0.12 -4.74 6.20
CA SER A 100 -0.04 -6.01 6.94
C SER A 100 1.39 -6.43 7.25
N ALA A 101 2.32 -6.19 6.32
CA ALA A 101 3.67 -6.72 6.37
C ALA A 101 4.48 -6.25 7.60
N THR A 102 5.39 -7.12 8.07
CA THR A 102 6.33 -6.79 9.15
C THR A 102 7.29 -5.67 8.74
N ASN A 103 7.67 -5.61 7.47
CA ASN A 103 8.36 -4.47 6.86
C ASN A 103 7.63 -4.07 5.59
N ILE A 104 7.22 -2.79 5.50
CA ILE A 104 6.74 -2.21 4.25
C ILE A 104 8.00 -1.75 3.50
N ASN A 105 8.61 -2.66 2.74
CA ASN A 105 9.65 -2.29 1.79
C ASN A 105 8.96 -1.67 0.57
N LEU A 106 9.26 -0.40 0.27
CA LEU A 106 8.95 0.21 -1.02
C LEU A 106 9.73 -0.56 -2.10
N SER A 107 9.16 -1.64 -2.63
CA SER A 107 9.78 -2.42 -3.70
C SER A 107 8.94 -2.33 -4.96
N LEU A 108 9.60 -1.91 -6.05
CA LEU A 108 9.18 -1.61 -7.43
C LEU A 108 8.44 -2.75 -8.18
N THR A 109 7.67 -3.58 -7.49
CA THR A 109 7.07 -4.81 -8.06
C THR A 109 5.81 -4.58 -8.90
N ALA A 110 5.41 -3.32 -9.12
CA ALA A 110 4.39 -2.98 -10.11
C ALA A 110 4.83 -3.24 -11.57
N LEU A 111 6.11 -3.58 -11.82
CA LEU A 111 6.63 -3.85 -13.17
C LEU A 111 6.51 -5.31 -13.64
N ALA A 112 6.18 -6.27 -12.76
CA ALA A 112 6.15 -7.69 -13.16
C ALA A 112 4.85 -8.13 -13.87
N ALA A 113 3.75 -7.37 -13.73
CA ALA A 113 2.47 -7.74 -14.34
C ALA A 113 2.40 -7.48 -15.86
N VAL A 114 3.26 -6.60 -16.41
CA VAL A 114 3.26 -6.27 -17.85
C VAL A 114 4.03 -7.30 -18.67
N VAL A 115 5.08 -7.91 -18.11
CA VAL A 115 5.94 -8.87 -18.83
C VAL A 115 5.25 -10.22 -19.08
N PHE A 116 4.34 -10.66 -18.19
CA PHE A 116 3.58 -11.90 -18.41
C PHE A 116 2.39 -11.73 -19.35
N ALA A 117 1.88 -10.50 -19.54
CA ALA A 117 0.81 -10.24 -20.49
C ALA A 117 1.31 -10.29 -21.96
N THR A 118 2.55 -9.83 -22.23
CA THR A 118 3.12 -9.90 -23.57
C THR A 118 3.51 -11.32 -23.99
N LEU A 119 4.02 -12.14 -23.06
CA LEU A 119 4.39 -13.53 -23.38
C LEU A 119 3.16 -14.39 -23.72
N LYS A 120 2.03 -14.15 -23.05
CA LYS A 120 0.79 -14.87 -23.35
C LYS A 120 0.18 -14.45 -24.69
N VAL A 121 0.22 -13.16 -25.03
CA VAL A 121 -0.22 -12.67 -26.36
C VAL A 121 0.65 -13.25 -27.48
N LEU A 122 1.97 -13.38 -27.29
CA LEU A 122 2.86 -14.00 -28.29
C LEU A 122 2.60 -15.50 -28.48
N LEU A 123 2.23 -16.22 -27.42
CA LEU A 123 1.87 -17.64 -27.49
C LEU A 123 0.47 -17.90 -28.07
N ASP A 124 -0.48 -16.99 -27.84
CA ASP A 124 -1.85 -17.11 -28.36
C ASP A 124 -1.96 -16.71 -29.85
N GLN A 125 -1.03 -15.90 -30.37
CA GLN A 125 -1.02 -15.44 -31.77
C GLN A 125 -0.39 -16.40 -32.79
N GLY A 126 0.02 -17.63 -32.41
CA GLY A 126 0.36 -18.67 -33.39
C GLY A 126 1.40 -18.27 -34.44
N ILE A 127 2.44 -17.52 -34.07
CA ILE A 127 3.57 -17.25 -34.96
C ILE A 127 4.37 -18.56 -35.07
N SER A 128 3.98 -19.37 -36.05
CA SER A 128 4.84 -20.39 -36.62
C SER A 128 6.06 -19.69 -37.20
N TYR A 129 7.20 -19.76 -36.49
CA TYR A 129 8.49 -19.48 -37.10
C TYR A 129 8.72 -20.56 -38.17
N LEU A 130 8.31 -20.25 -39.39
CA LEU A 130 8.71 -20.96 -40.59
C LEU A 130 10.23 -20.91 -40.71
N GLY A 131 10.83 -22.10 -40.76
CA GLY A 131 12.01 -22.40 -41.58
C GLY A 131 13.33 -21.74 -41.18
N LEU A 132 14.09 -22.43 -40.33
CA LEU A 132 15.55 -22.41 -40.38
C LEU A 132 16.00 -23.74 -41.01
N GLU A 133 15.93 -23.81 -42.33
CA GLU A 133 16.85 -24.64 -43.13
C GLU A 133 17.64 -23.66 -44.01
N TYR A 134 18.90 -23.45 -43.66
CA TYR A 134 20.11 -23.51 -44.49
C TYR A 134 21.31 -22.97 -43.70
#